data_AF-A0AAQ3UHS7-F1
#
_entry.id   AF-A0AAQ3UHS7-F1
#
_cell.length_a   1.000
_cell.length_b   1.000
_cell.length_c   1.000
_cell.angle_alpha   90.00
_cell.angle_beta   90.00
_cell.angle_gamma   90.00
#
_symmetry.space_group_name_H-M   'P 1'
#
loop_
_entity.id
_entity.type
_entity.pdbx_description
1 polymer ?
#
loop_
_entity_poly.entity_id
_entity_poly.type
_entity_poly.pdbx_seq_one_letter_code
_entity_poly.pdbx_strand_id
1 'polypeptide(L)'
;MESARCVSYCEEEGGFPMLLRETLQWFKLAGRPKYRGRMFLDGEEHKWLVGIHLEVTHDPKGWWSTAVAYEFRDACHMAAREMLRVLSSTYRSLSRTSPMMFFPPVNKNTPRWVQRVSDLPRMKTAEDPTVAYLALYLHALDDEHDKLTLLYRKLEARYRASESL
;
A
#
# COMPACT_ATOMS: atom_id res chain seq x y z
N MET A 1 -19.86 -21.10 -12.61
CA MET A 1 -20.01 -19.64 -12.57
C MET A 1 -18.67 -19.03 -12.98
N GLU A 2 -18.63 -18.19 -14.02
CA GLU A 2 -17.39 -17.55 -14.45
C GLU A 2 -16.94 -16.52 -13.39
N SER A 3 -15.72 -16.67 -12.88
CA SER A 3 -15.10 -15.69 -11.97
C SER A 3 -14.86 -14.40 -12.76
N ALA A 4 -15.49 -13.30 -12.33
CA ALA A 4 -15.29 -12.00 -12.95
C ALA A 4 -13.82 -11.56 -12.84
N ARG A 5 -13.23 -11.12 -13.95
CA ARG A 5 -11.88 -10.58 -14.01
C ARG A 5 -11.93 -9.12 -14.41
N CYS A 6 -11.13 -8.30 -13.75
CA CYS A 6 -11.05 -6.86 -14.02
C CYS A 6 -9.58 -6.45 -14.22
N VAL A 7 -9.34 -5.52 -15.14
CA VAL A 7 -8.04 -4.86 -15.29
C VAL A 7 -8.28 -3.36 -15.26
N SER A 8 -7.55 -2.64 -14.42
CA SER A 8 -7.64 -1.19 -14.30
C SER A 8 -6.25 -0.58 -14.14
N TYR A 9 -6.13 0.67 -14.54
CA TYR A 9 -4.94 1.50 -14.29
C TYR A 9 -5.18 2.52 -13.18
N CYS A 10 -6.44 2.66 -12.72
CA CYS A 10 -6.86 3.59 -11.66
C CYS A 10 -6.37 5.03 -11.89
N GLU A 11 -6.33 5.51 -13.13
CA GLU A 11 -5.65 6.77 -13.51
C GLU A 11 -6.30 8.02 -12.92
N GLU A 12 -7.62 7.99 -12.80
CA GLU A 12 -8.42 9.08 -12.24
C GLU A 12 -8.80 8.82 -10.76
N GLU A 13 -8.42 7.66 -10.21
CA GLU A 13 -8.71 7.35 -8.81
C GLU A 13 -7.83 8.20 -7.88
N GLY A 14 -8.48 8.89 -6.95
CA GLY A 14 -7.86 9.59 -5.84
C GLY A 14 -7.33 8.65 -4.75
N GLY A 15 -6.88 9.20 -3.62
CA GLY A 15 -6.39 8.40 -2.49
C GLY A 15 -5.08 7.66 -2.80
N PHE A 16 -4.94 6.40 -2.37
CA PHE A 16 -3.69 5.65 -2.50
C PHE A 16 -3.21 5.42 -3.96
N PRO A 17 -4.09 5.12 -4.95
CA PRO A 17 -3.68 5.08 -6.35
C PRO A 17 -3.02 6.37 -6.84
N MET A 18 -3.61 7.53 -6.51
CA MET A 18 -3.03 8.84 -6.83
C MET A 18 -1.69 9.06 -6.13
N LEU A 19 -1.63 8.83 -4.81
CA LEU A 19 -0.40 8.97 -4.02
C LEU A 19 0.72 8.07 -4.55
N LEU A 20 0.40 6.87 -5.03
CA LEU A 20 1.36 5.98 -5.69
C LEU A 20 1.92 6.59 -6.97
N ARG A 21 1.07 7.13 -7.84
CA ARG A 21 1.52 7.81 -9.08
C ARG A 21 2.40 9.02 -8.78
N GLU A 22 1.99 9.86 -7.84
CA GLU A 22 2.77 11.03 -7.41
C GLU A 22 4.10 10.64 -6.78
N THR A 23 4.14 9.53 -6.03
CA THR A 23 5.38 8.99 -5.46
C THR A 23 6.36 8.54 -6.53
N LEU A 24 5.87 7.86 -7.57
CA LEU A 24 6.70 7.46 -8.71
C LEU A 24 7.29 8.67 -9.43
N GLN A 25 6.47 9.71 -9.64
CA GLN A 25 6.93 10.97 -10.25
C GLN A 25 8.00 11.65 -9.39
N TRP A 26 7.79 11.74 -8.07
CA TRP A 26 8.76 12.35 -7.15
C TRP A 26 10.09 11.60 -7.15
N PHE A 27 10.05 10.27 -7.18
CA PHE A 27 11.26 9.43 -7.24
C PHE A 27 11.86 9.35 -8.65
N LYS A 28 11.25 9.99 -9.65
CA LYS A 28 11.63 9.94 -11.06
C LYS A 28 11.70 8.50 -11.59
N LEU A 29 10.80 7.65 -11.10
CA LEU A 29 10.68 6.26 -11.53
C LEU A 29 9.66 6.21 -12.68
N ALA A 30 10.14 5.87 -13.88
CA ALA A 30 9.26 5.62 -15.00
C ALA A 30 8.58 4.26 -14.81
N GLY A 31 7.36 4.29 -14.27
CA GLY A 31 6.52 3.11 -14.07
C GLY A 31 5.04 3.46 -14.06
N ARG A 32 4.21 2.52 -14.54
CA ARG A 32 2.74 2.66 -14.56
C ARG A 32 2.13 1.49 -13.81
N PRO A 33 1.52 1.71 -12.63
CA PRO A 33 0.91 0.63 -11.89
C PRO A 33 -0.28 0.03 -12.65
N LYS A 34 -0.31 -1.30 -12.77
CA LYS A 34 -1.38 -2.05 -13.43
C LYS A 34 -2.09 -2.95 -12.42
N TYR A 35 -3.39 -2.73 -12.25
CA TYR A 35 -4.22 -3.49 -11.33
C TYR A 35 -4.93 -4.61 -12.07
N ARG A 36 -4.88 -5.82 -11.51
CA ARG A 36 -5.56 -7.01 -12.02
C ARG A 36 -6.37 -7.62 -10.89
N GLY A 37 -7.69 -7.62 -11.03
CA GLY A 37 -8.63 -8.18 -10.08
C GLY A 37 -9.23 -9.48 -10.55
N ARG A 38 -9.49 -10.38 -9.60
CA ARG A 38 -10.37 -11.53 -9.78
C ARG A 38 -11.38 -11.58 -8.63
N MET A 39 -12.63 -11.82 -8.96
CA MET A 39 -13.69 -12.02 -7.99
C MET A 39 -13.74 -13.49 -7.56
N PHE A 40 -13.93 -13.73 -6.27
CA PHE A 40 -14.06 -15.07 -5.70
C PHE A 40 -15.11 -15.10 -4.58
N LEU A 41 -15.59 -16.30 -4.26
CA LEU A 41 -16.53 -16.55 -3.17
C LEU A 41 -15.77 -16.91 -1.89
N ASP A 42 -16.14 -16.30 -0.78
CA ASP A 42 -15.72 -16.66 0.58
C ASP A 42 -16.96 -16.89 1.44
N GLY A 43 -17.33 -18.16 1.62
CA GLY A 43 -18.64 -18.51 2.16
C GLY A 43 -19.74 -18.04 1.20
N GLU A 44 -20.65 -17.21 1.69
CA GLU A 44 -21.76 -16.62 0.91
C GLU A 44 -21.44 -15.25 0.32
N GLU A 45 -20.26 -14.69 0.64
CA GLU A 45 -19.89 -13.33 0.23
C GLU A 45 -18.96 -13.35 -0.99
N HIS A 46 -19.15 -12.38 -1.89
CA HIS A 46 -18.24 -12.13 -3.00
C HIS A 46 -17.16 -11.13 -2.58
N LYS A 47 -15.91 -11.43 -2.95
CA LYS A 47 -14.74 -10.59 -2.65
C LYS A 47 -13.83 -10.50 -3.86
N TRP A 48 -13.02 -9.45 -3.90
CA TRP A 48 -12.04 -9.18 -4.94
C TRP A 48 -10.64 -9.41 -4.40
N LEU A 49 -9.86 -10.26 -5.08
CA LEU A 49 -8.42 -10.30 -4.95
C LEU A 49 -7.83 -9.44 -6.07
N VAL A 50 -7.15 -8.35 -5.70
CA VAL A 50 -6.47 -7.46 -6.64
C VAL A 50 -4.97 -7.55 -6.44
N GLY A 51 -4.25 -7.83 -7.52
CA GLY A 51 -2.82 -7.64 -7.62
C GLY A 51 -2.49 -6.36 -8.35
N ILE A 52 -1.54 -5.58 -7.83
CA ILE A 52 -0.92 -4.47 -8.54
C ILE A 52 0.46 -4.92 -9.00
N HIS A 53 0.76 -4.69 -10.27
CA HIS A 53 2.08 -4.90 -10.86
C HIS A 53 2.65 -3.55 -11.25
N LEU A 54 3.84 -3.24 -10.75
CA LEU A 54 4.56 -2.01 -11.03
C LEU A 54 5.88 -2.35 -11.71
N GLU A 55 5.92 -2.14 -13.01
CA GLU A 55 7.15 -2.21 -13.79
C GLU A 55 7.86 -0.86 -13.70
N VAL A 56 9.14 -0.89 -13.37
CA VAL A 56 10.01 0.29 -13.41
C VAL A 56 11.22 -0.01 -14.28
N THR A 57 11.72 1.02 -14.95
CA THR A 57 12.81 0.95 -15.94
C THR A 57 14.12 0.28 -15.47
N HIS A 58 14.32 0.05 -14.17
CA HIS A 58 15.52 -0.55 -13.61
C HIS A 58 15.29 -1.82 -12.77
N ASP A 59 14.06 -2.34 -12.72
CA ASP A 59 13.75 -3.63 -12.10
C ASP A 59 12.88 -4.47 -13.07
N PRO A 60 13.51 -5.35 -13.89
CA PRO A 60 12.79 -6.09 -14.93
C PRO A 60 11.79 -7.11 -14.38
N LYS A 61 11.84 -7.44 -13.09
CA LYS A 61 10.82 -8.29 -12.45
C LYS A 61 9.61 -7.47 -11.98
N GLY A 62 9.76 -6.16 -11.88
CA GLY A 62 8.79 -5.26 -11.28
C GLY A 62 8.52 -5.59 -9.81
N TRP A 63 7.66 -4.79 -9.18
CA TRP A 63 7.12 -5.12 -7.87
C TRP A 63 5.68 -5.52 -7.99
N TRP A 64 5.27 -6.42 -7.11
CA TRP A 64 3.90 -6.88 -7.00
C TRP A 64 3.44 -6.79 -5.55
N SER A 65 2.21 -6.36 -5.35
CA SER A 65 1.50 -6.54 -4.09
C SER A 65 0.07 -6.98 -4.37
N THR A 66 -0.54 -7.65 -3.39
CA THR A 66 -1.94 -8.10 -3.49
C THR A 66 -2.73 -7.61 -2.30
N ALA A 67 -4.03 -7.43 -2.49
CA ALA A 67 -4.98 -7.16 -1.44
C ALA A 67 -6.34 -7.81 -1.74
N VAL A 68 -7.09 -8.08 -0.68
CA VAL A 68 -8.46 -8.60 -0.74
C VAL A 68 -9.40 -7.59 -0.10
N ALA A 69 -10.54 -7.31 -0.76
CA ALA A 69 -11.62 -6.52 -0.20
C ALA A 69 -12.98 -6.95 -0.80
N TYR A 70 -14.07 -6.40 -0.26
CA TYR A 70 -15.42 -6.64 -0.78
C TYR A 70 -15.64 -6.01 -2.15
N GLU A 71 -15.07 -4.83 -2.39
CA GLU A 71 -15.15 -4.12 -3.66
C GLU A 71 -13.80 -4.12 -4.39
N PHE A 72 -13.84 -4.15 -5.72
CA PHE A 72 -12.63 -4.07 -6.55
C PHE A 72 -11.85 -2.78 -6.26
N ARG A 73 -12.57 -1.66 -6.09
CA ARG A 73 -12.00 -0.35 -5.83
C ARG A 73 -11.22 -0.34 -4.51
N ASP A 74 -11.82 -0.85 -3.44
CA ASP A 74 -11.16 -0.93 -2.13
C ASP A 74 -9.90 -1.81 -2.19
N ALA A 75 -9.98 -2.95 -2.87
CA ALA A 75 -8.82 -3.81 -3.07
C ALA A 75 -7.70 -3.12 -3.87
N CYS A 76 -8.03 -2.26 -4.85
CA CYS A 76 -7.04 -1.43 -5.54
C CYS A 76 -6.36 -0.43 -4.60
N HIS A 77 -7.12 0.23 -3.72
CA HIS A 77 -6.57 1.17 -2.74
C HIS A 77 -5.64 0.47 -1.75
N MET A 78 -6.05 -0.69 -1.23
CA MET A 78 -5.23 -1.50 -0.32
C MET A 78 -3.95 -2.00 -1.00
N ALA A 79 -4.05 -2.50 -2.24
CA ALA A 79 -2.89 -2.95 -2.99
C ALA A 79 -1.90 -1.79 -3.27
N ALA A 80 -2.42 -0.62 -3.64
CA ALA A 80 -1.63 0.59 -3.86
C ALA A 80 -0.90 1.05 -2.58
N ARG A 81 -1.58 0.99 -1.43
CA ARG A 81 -0.96 1.26 -0.12
C ARG A 81 0.20 0.32 0.15
N GLU A 82 0.02 -1.00 -0.04
CA GLU A 82 1.12 -1.95 0.17
C GLU A 82 2.30 -1.66 -0.78
N MET A 83 2.02 -1.25 -2.02
CA MET A 83 3.06 -0.84 -2.97
C MET A 83 3.81 0.43 -2.50
N LEU A 84 3.11 1.41 -1.94
CA LEU A 84 3.74 2.60 -1.33
C LEU A 84 4.69 2.23 -0.19
N ARG A 85 4.32 1.24 0.64
CA ARG A 85 5.20 0.74 1.71
C ARG A 85 6.44 0.07 1.12
N VAL A 86 6.30 -0.71 0.05
CA VAL A 86 7.42 -1.31 -0.69
C VAL A 86 8.35 -0.22 -1.21
N LEU A 87 7.83 0.77 -1.93
CA LEU A 87 8.64 1.89 -2.45
C LEU A 87 9.34 2.66 -1.33
N SER A 88 8.65 2.95 -0.23
CA SER A 88 9.24 3.65 0.93
C SER A 88 10.35 2.83 1.60
N SER A 89 10.24 1.51 1.54
CA SER A 89 11.22 0.57 2.10
C SER A 89 12.44 0.38 1.21
N THR A 90 12.25 0.42 -0.12
CA THR A 90 13.29 0.26 -1.14
C THR A 90 14.04 1.57 -1.36
N TYR A 91 13.35 2.68 -1.57
CA TYR A 91 13.90 3.99 -1.88
C TYR A 91 14.01 4.89 -0.64
N ARG A 92 14.60 4.38 0.44
CA ARG A 92 14.67 5.07 1.73
C ARG A 92 15.38 6.42 1.66
N SER A 93 16.42 6.52 0.84
CA SER A 93 17.18 7.77 0.65
C SER A 93 16.32 8.85 0.03
N LEU A 94 15.58 8.54 -1.03
CA LEU A 94 14.66 9.45 -1.71
C LEU A 94 13.46 9.80 -0.82
N SER A 95 12.93 8.80 -0.10
CA SER A 95 11.79 8.99 0.81
C SER A 95 12.09 10.06 1.86
N ARG A 96 13.33 10.11 2.40
CA ARG A 96 13.73 11.07 3.45
C ARG A 96 13.64 12.53 3.02
N THR A 97 13.78 12.82 1.74
CA THR A 97 13.78 14.19 1.20
C THR A 97 12.46 14.48 0.47
N SER A 98 11.39 13.81 0.86
CA SER A 98 10.06 13.90 0.25
C SER A 98 8.98 13.77 1.32
N PRO A 99 7.72 14.13 1.02
CA PRO A 99 6.60 13.88 1.93
C PRO A 99 6.46 12.42 2.38
N MET A 100 6.98 11.47 1.60
CA MET A 100 6.90 10.03 1.82
C MET A 100 7.78 9.58 2.99
N MET A 101 8.58 10.48 3.59
CA MET A 101 9.27 10.23 4.85
C MET A 101 8.31 9.87 6.00
N PHE A 102 7.04 10.30 5.88
CA PHE A 102 5.94 10.02 6.80
C PHE A 102 5.14 8.77 6.44
N PHE A 103 5.39 8.12 5.29
CA PHE A 103 4.73 6.86 4.95
C PHE A 103 5.42 5.70 5.68
N PRO A 104 4.66 4.77 6.25
CA PRO A 104 5.26 3.64 6.95
C PRO A 104 5.97 2.71 5.97
N PRO A 105 7.14 2.16 6.35
CA PRO A 105 7.77 1.08 5.60
C PRO A 105 6.98 -0.23 5.77
N VAL A 106 7.32 -1.26 4.99
CA VAL A 106 6.79 -2.61 5.15
C VAL A 106 7.05 -3.10 6.58
N ASN A 107 8.30 -2.98 7.03
CA ASN A 107 8.70 -3.33 8.39
C ASN A 107 8.83 -2.09 9.30
N LYS A 108 7.80 -1.85 10.11
CA LYS A 108 7.76 -0.77 11.11
C LYS A 108 8.73 -1.01 12.30
N ASN A 109 9.31 -2.18 12.46
CA ASN A 109 10.28 -2.46 13.54
C ASN A 109 11.73 -2.10 13.16
N THR A 110 11.95 -1.52 11.97
CA THR A 110 13.30 -1.08 11.60
C THR A 110 13.76 0.03 12.56
N PRO A 111 15.01 0.01 13.08
CA PRO A 111 15.48 0.99 14.05
C PRO A 111 15.28 2.44 13.61
N ARG A 112 15.44 2.69 12.31
CA ARG A 112 15.28 4.01 11.70
C ARG A 112 13.81 4.48 11.63
N TRP A 113 12.85 3.57 11.50
CA TRP A 113 11.44 3.94 11.57
C TRP A 113 11.05 4.23 13.03
N VAL A 114 11.45 3.35 13.95
CA VAL A 114 11.23 3.54 15.39
C VAL A 114 11.78 4.88 15.85
N GLN A 115 13.02 5.21 15.46
CA GLN A 115 13.64 6.50 15.77
C GLN A 115 12.86 7.69 15.17
N ARG A 116 12.36 7.57 13.94
CA ARG A 116 11.56 8.63 13.30
C ARG A 116 10.27 8.89 14.07
N VAL A 117 9.56 7.83 14.44
CA VAL A 117 8.33 7.95 15.22
C VAL A 117 8.61 8.51 16.62
N SER A 118 9.71 8.11 17.26
CA SER A 118 10.10 8.64 18.58
C SER A 118 10.53 10.10 18.55
N ASP A 119 10.93 10.62 17.38
CA ASP A 119 11.32 12.03 17.20
C ASP A 119 10.11 12.95 16.95
N LEU A 120 8.93 12.41 16.59
CA LEU A 120 7.72 13.21 16.33
C LEU A 120 7.30 14.09 17.54
N PRO A 121 7.33 13.62 18.81
CA PRO A 121 7.09 14.48 19.96
C PRO A 121 8.06 15.66 20.08
N ARG A 122 9.33 15.50 19.69
CA ARG A 122 10.30 16.61 19.64
C ARG A 122 9.96 17.59 18.53
N MET A 123 9.55 17.10 17.36
CA MET A 123 9.13 17.98 16.25
C MET A 123 7.92 18.85 16.64
N LYS A 124 7.02 18.36 17.50
CA LYS A 124 5.91 19.17 18.03
C LYS A 124 6.36 20.42 18.79
N THR A 125 7.50 20.34 19.47
CA THR A 125 7.95 21.41 20.37
C THR A 125 9.04 22.29 19.76
N ALA A 126 9.84 21.73 18.85
CA ALA A 126 11.01 22.40 18.28
C ALA A 126 10.85 22.82 16.80
N GLU A 127 9.86 22.29 16.09
CA GLU A 127 9.65 22.51 14.66
C GLU A 127 8.17 22.88 14.38
N ASP A 128 7.60 22.38 13.27
CA ASP A 128 6.20 22.60 12.93
C ASP A 128 5.30 21.55 13.63
N PRO A 129 4.49 21.96 14.61
CA PRO A 129 3.58 21.05 15.30
C PRO A 129 2.54 20.44 14.36
N THR A 130 2.12 21.14 13.31
CA THR A 130 1.08 20.67 12.38
C THR A 130 1.52 19.39 11.68
N VAL A 131 2.74 19.41 11.15
CA VAL A 131 3.35 18.24 10.48
C VAL A 131 3.45 17.07 11.44
N ALA A 132 3.88 17.31 12.69
CA ALA A 132 4.01 16.26 13.69
C ALA A 132 2.66 15.66 14.11
N TYR A 133 1.61 16.48 14.27
CA TYR A 133 0.26 15.98 14.58
C TYR A 133 -0.35 15.20 13.42
N LEU A 134 -0.21 15.68 12.18
CA LEU A 134 -0.70 14.98 10.99
C LEU A 134 0.03 13.65 10.79
N ALA A 135 1.35 13.61 10.96
CA ALA A 135 2.12 12.37 10.87
C ALA A 135 1.64 11.34 11.90
N LEU A 136 1.46 11.74 13.16
CA LEU A 136 0.93 10.86 14.20
C LEU A 136 -0.47 10.34 13.90
N TYR A 137 -1.35 11.21 13.41
CA TYR A 137 -2.70 10.82 13.01
C TYR A 137 -2.67 9.79 11.87
N LEU A 138 -1.87 10.02 10.83
CA LEU A 138 -1.69 9.09 9.72
C LEU A 138 -1.12 7.74 10.20
N HIS A 139 -0.15 7.75 11.12
CA HIS A 139 0.42 6.51 11.66
C HIS A 139 -0.62 5.70 12.44
N ALA A 140 -1.47 6.36 13.24
CA ALA A 140 -2.55 5.70 13.97
C ALA A 140 -3.58 5.07 12.99
N LEU A 141 -3.95 5.78 11.93
CA LEU A 141 -4.81 5.22 10.88
C LEU A 141 -4.16 4.03 10.17
N ASP A 142 -2.85 4.11 9.90
CA ASP A 142 -2.11 3.02 9.28
C ASP A 142 -2.01 1.78 10.18
N ASP A 143 -1.96 1.96 11.50
CA ASP A 143 -1.99 0.84 12.45
C ASP A 143 -3.36 0.16 12.47
N GLU A 144 -4.46 0.92 12.42
CA GLU A 144 -5.81 0.34 12.26
C GLU A 144 -5.96 -0.40 10.93
N HIS A 145 -5.42 0.16 9.85
CA HIS A 145 -5.44 -0.50 8.55
C HIS A 145 -4.61 -1.79 8.54
N ASP A 146 -3.47 -1.83 9.24
CA ASP A 146 -2.65 -3.04 9.37
C ASP A 146 -3.40 -4.15 10.11
N LYS A 147 -4.19 -3.81 11.14
CA LYS A 147 -5.06 -4.77 11.84
C LYS A 147 -6.12 -5.35 10.89
N LEU A 148 -6.79 -4.50 10.12
CA LEU A 148 -7.78 -4.94 9.13
C LEU A 148 -7.15 -5.82 8.04
N THR A 149 -5.97 -5.41 7.53
CA THR A 149 -5.24 -6.16 6.51
C THR A 149 -4.86 -7.57 6.99
N LEU A 150 -4.49 -7.72 8.26
CA LEU A 150 -4.17 -9.02 8.85
C LEU A 150 -5.39 -9.98 8.82
N LEU A 151 -6.60 -9.46 9.04
CA LEU A 151 -7.83 -10.23 8.93
C LEU A 151 -8.07 -10.68 7.47
N TYR A 152 -7.89 -9.78 6.51
CA TYR A 152 -8.05 -10.09 5.08
C TYR A 152 -6.97 -11.04 4.53
N ARG A 153 -5.73 -11.01 5.05
CA ARG A 153 -4.67 -11.95 4.63
C ARG A 153 -4.96 -13.40 5.03
N LYS A 154 -5.53 -13.61 6.22
CA LYS A 154 -5.99 -14.96 6.63
C LYS A 154 -7.03 -15.49 5.67
N LEU A 155 -7.88 -14.60 5.18
CA LEU A 155 -8.88 -14.92 4.19
C LEU A 155 -8.26 -15.25 2.82
N GLU A 156 -7.34 -14.42 2.32
CA GLU A 156 -6.62 -14.69 1.08
C GLU A 156 -5.94 -16.07 1.09
N ALA A 157 -5.28 -16.42 2.21
CA ALA A 157 -4.63 -17.71 2.37
C ALA A 157 -5.60 -18.90 2.25
N ARG A 158 -6.80 -18.79 2.83
CA ARG A 158 -7.85 -19.82 2.70
C ARG A 158 -8.29 -20.01 1.25
N TYR A 159 -8.48 -18.91 0.53
CA TYR A 159 -8.87 -18.97 -0.88
C TYR A 159 -7.77 -19.56 -1.78
N ARG A 160 -6.51 -19.16 -1.60
CA ARG A 160 -5.40 -19.75 -2.35
C ARG A 160 -5.27 -21.26 -2.09
N ALA A 161 -5.52 -21.72 -0.87
CA ALA A 161 -5.51 -23.14 -0.53
C ALA A 161 -6.68 -23.92 -1.18
N SER A 162 -7.86 -23.30 -1.36
CA SER A 162 -8.99 -23.95 -2.04
C SER A 162 -8.84 -24.05 -3.56
N GLU A 163 -7.99 -23.24 -4.19
CA GLU A 163 -7.71 -23.34 -5.63
C GLU A 163 -6.58 -24.34 -5.98
N SER A 164 -5.84 -24.83 -4.98
CA SER A 164 -4.77 -25.83 -5.15
C SER A 164 -5.23 -27.28 -4.99
N LEU A 165 -6.54 -27.51 -4.83
CA LEU A 165 -7.22 -28.81 -4.80
C LEU A 165 -8.04 -28.98 -6.09
#